data_AF-A0A673VBY1-F1
#
_entry.id   AF-A0A673VBY1-F1
#
_cell.length_a   1.000
_cell.length_b   1.000
_cell.length_c   1.000
_cell.angle_alpha   90.00
_cell.angle_beta   90.00
_cell.angle_gamma   90.00
#
_symmetry.space_group_name_H-M   'P 1'
#
loop_
_entity.id
_entity.type
_entity.pdbx_description
1 polymer ?
#
loop_
_entity_poly.entity_id
_entity_poly.type
_entity_poly.pdbx_seq_one_letter_code
_entity_poly.pdbx_strand_id
1 'polypeptide(L)'
;MRVLAVLGMALLVACTHGCLPFIGTRGDRLWGKGRGSAVTRVVEETRRAVDEAVSRTLERDLGERESLSPSQSLSFPKLPEPASRSVSRAAEIMEASVQAVKKRVYGKARRSPTDVLPEDVLTTIANLSGCLPRMLPPRCPRSCLADKYRLITGACNNSSDPFAV
;
A
#
# COMPACT_ATOMS: atom_id res chain seq x y z
N MET A 1 -50.01 -29.67 -16.42
CA MET A 1 -49.38 -29.26 -15.14
C MET A 1 -47.93 -29.73 -14.99
N ARG A 2 -47.59 -31.01 -15.24
CA ARG A 2 -46.23 -31.53 -15.02
C ARG A 2 -45.17 -31.09 -16.05
N VAL A 3 -45.55 -30.97 -17.32
CA VAL A 3 -44.62 -30.60 -18.42
C VAL A 3 -44.13 -29.16 -18.29
N LEU A 4 -45.00 -28.23 -17.89
CA LEU A 4 -44.66 -26.82 -17.65
C LEU A 4 -43.70 -26.67 -16.46
N ALA A 5 -43.85 -27.48 -15.41
CA ALA A 5 -42.94 -27.49 -14.28
C ALA A 5 -41.54 -27.99 -14.68
N VAL A 6 -41.45 -29.02 -15.51
CA VAL A 6 -40.17 -29.57 -15.99
C VAL A 6 -39.45 -28.58 -16.92
N LEU A 7 -40.18 -27.90 -17.80
CA LEU A 7 -39.63 -26.84 -18.66
C LEU A 7 -39.16 -25.62 -17.86
N GLY A 8 -39.90 -25.24 -16.81
CA GLY A 8 -39.52 -24.15 -15.91
C GLY A 8 -38.23 -24.47 -15.13
N MET A 9 -38.09 -25.71 -14.65
CA MET A 9 -36.88 -26.14 -13.93
C MET A 9 -35.66 -26.25 -14.87
N ALA A 10 -35.85 -26.70 -16.12
CA ALA A 10 -34.77 -26.75 -17.11
C ALA A 10 -34.23 -25.35 -17.49
N LEU A 11 -35.12 -24.37 -17.62
CA LEU A 11 -34.75 -22.96 -17.89
C LEU A 11 -33.98 -22.32 -16.72
N LEU A 12 -34.36 -22.62 -15.47
CA LEU A 12 -33.64 -22.13 -14.29
C LEU A 12 -32.23 -22.72 -14.19
N VAL A 13 -32.06 -24.01 -14.47
CA VAL A 13 -30.75 -24.68 -14.46
C VAL A 13 -29.84 -24.14 -15.58
N ALA A 14 -30.39 -23.91 -16.77
CA ALA A 14 -29.64 -23.31 -17.88
C ALA A 14 -29.20 -21.87 -17.58
N CYS A 15 -30.04 -21.07 -16.90
CA CYS A 15 -29.69 -19.72 -16.46
C CYS A 15 -28.57 -19.71 -15.40
N THR A 16 -28.52 -20.72 -14.51
CA THR A 16 -27.41 -20.82 -13.54
C THR A 16 -26.08 -21.20 -14.20
N HIS A 17 -26.07 -22.04 -15.23
CA HIS A 17 -24.82 -22.39 -15.93
C HIS A 17 -24.37 -21.35 -16.98
N GLY A 18 -25.28 -20.51 -17.49
CA GLY A 18 -24.97 -19.47 -18.49
C GLY A 18 -24.66 -18.08 -17.92
N CYS A 19 -25.31 -17.65 -16.84
CA CYS A 19 -25.21 -16.28 -16.32
C CYS A 19 -24.30 -16.11 -15.10
N LEU A 20 -23.91 -17.19 -14.41
CA LEU A 20 -23.05 -17.09 -13.23
C LEU A 20 -21.57 -16.72 -13.50
N PRO A 21 -20.94 -16.89 -14.69
CA PRO A 21 -19.56 -16.43 -14.86
C PRO A 21 -19.48 -14.92 -15.15
N PHE A 22 -20.60 -14.20 -15.28
CA PHE A 22 -20.59 -12.79 -15.68
C PHE A 22 -20.54 -11.79 -14.53
N ILE A 23 -20.90 -12.20 -13.31
CA ILE A 23 -20.99 -11.28 -12.16
C ILE A 23 -19.70 -11.28 -11.33
N GLY A 24 -18.93 -12.37 -11.33
CA GLY A 24 -17.65 -12.47 -10.61
C GLY A 24 -16.43 -11.88 -11.33
N THR A 25 -16.52 -11.65 -12.65
CA THR A 25 -15.33 -11.46 -13.51
C THR A 25 -15.16 -10.05 -14.04
N ARG A 26 -15.90 -9.07 -13.48
CA ARG A 26 -15.85 -7.67 -13.93
C ARG A 26 -14.57 -6.95 -13.48
N GLY A 27 -13.98 -7.35 -12.34
CA GLY A 27 -12.72 -6.79 -11.84
C GLY A 27 -11.51 -7.23 -12.67
N ASP A 28 -11.44 -8.50 -13.06
CA ASP A 28 -10.28 -9.04 -13.78
C ASP A 28 -10.14 -8.54 -15.22
N ARG A 29 -11.24 -8.10 -15.85
CA ARG A 29 -11.21 -7.57 -17.22
C ARG A 29 -10.73 -6.11 -17.34
N LEU A 30 -10.71 -5.33 -16.25
CA LEU A 30 -10.21 -3.94 -16.29
C LEU A 30 -8.68 -3.88 -16.45
N TRP A 31 -8.00 -4.92 -16.01
CA TRP A 31 -6.56 -5.07 -16.13
C TRP A 31 -6.21 -6.37 -16.85
N GLY A 32 -6.41 -6.38 -18.17
CA GLY A 32 -5.82 -7.37 -19.06
C GLY A 32 -4.28 -7.29 -19.07
N LYS A 33 -3.65 -7.80 -20.13
CA LYS A 33 -2.17 -7.94 -20.32
C LYS A 33 -1.31 -6.68 -20.03
N GLY A 34 -1.91 -5.51 -19.78
CA GLY A 34 -1.28 -4.26 -19.33
C GLY A 34 -1.46 -3.91 -17.83
N ARG A 35 -1.77 -4.87 -16.96
CA ARG A 35 -1.94 -4.65 -15.50
C ARG A 35 -0.73 -3.97 -14.86
N GLY A 36 0.47 -4.49 -15.13
CA GLY A 36 1.72 -3.97 -14.55
C GLY A 36 2.00 -2.52 -14.94
N SER A 37 1.87 -2.16 -16.22
CA SER A 37 2.13 -0.78 -16.69
C SER A 37 1.13 0.22 -16.12
N ALA A 38 -0.13 -0.19 -15.93
CA ALA A 38 -1.13 0.65 -15.29
C ALA A 38 -0.86 0.89 -13.81
N VAL A 39 -0.47 -0.15 -13.05
CA VAL A 39 -0.06 -0.02 -11.64
C VAL A 39 1.14 0.91 -11.50
N THR A 40 2.19 0.70 -12.31
CA THR A 40 3.37 1.57 -12.29
C THR A 40 3.02 3.03 -12.53
N ARG A 41 2.14 3.32 -13.49
CA ARG A 41 1.69 4.69 -13.77
C ARG A 41 0.96 5.30 -12.57
N VAL A 42 0.10 4.53 -11.90
CA VAL A 42 -0.60 4.99 -10.68
C VAL A 42 0.42 5.35 -9.60
N VAL A 43 1.39 4.48 -9.34
CA VAL A 43 2.38 4.69 -8.28
C VAL A 43 3.21 5.95 -8.56
N GLU A 44 3.65 6.15 -9.80
CA GLU A 44 4.40 7.34 -10.19
C GLU A 44 3.58 8.64 -10.09
N GLU A 45 2.30 8.61 -10.48
CA GLU A 45 1.38 9.73 -10.30
C GLU A 45 1.20 10.07 -8.81
N THR A 46 0.97 9.07 -7.96
CA THR A 46 0.81 9.28 -6.51
C THR A 46 2.11 9.70 -5.84
N ARG A 47 3.26 9.21 -6.31
CA ARG A 47 4.58 9.62 -5.82
C ARG A 47 4.79 11.11 -6.00
N ARG A 48 4.52 11.63 -7.21
CA ARG A 48 4.63 13.07 -7.50
C ARG A 48 3.70 13.89 -6.61
N ALA A 49 2.45 13.44 -6.44
CA ALA A 49 1.49 14.12 -5.59
C ALA A 49 1.91 14.17 -4.12
N VAL A 50 2.45 13.06 -3.59
CA VAL A 50 3.00 13.00 -2.22
C VAL A 50 4.21 13.91 -2.08
N ASP A 51 5.17 13.84 -3.01
CA ASP A 51 6.36 14.68 -2.99
C ASP A 51 6.00 16.17 -3.01
N GLU A 52 5.06 16.57 -3.88
CA GLU A 52 4.57 17.94 -3.96
C GLU A 52 3.84 18.38 -2.66
N ALA A 53 3.05 17.50 -2.05
CA ALA A 53 2.37 17.80 -0.80
C ALA A 53 3.35 17.96 0.38
N VAL A 54 4.38 17.11 0.44
CA VAL A 54 5.45 17.18 1.44
C VAL A 54 6.26 18.47 1.26
N SER A 55 6.70 18.77 0.04
CA SER A 55 7.44 20.01 -0.25
C SER A 55 6.63 21.24 0.10
N ARG A 56 5.36 21.33 -0.32
CA ARG A 56 4.49 22.46 0.06
C ARG A 56 4.31 22.61 1.57
N THR A 57 4.28 21.49 2.29
CA THR A 57 4.17 21.52 3.76
C THR A 57 5.45 22.05 4.39
N LEU A 58 6.61 21.61 3.92
CA LEU A 58 7.89 22.11 4.38
C LEU A 58 8.05 23.62 4.12
N GLU A 59 7.70 24.10 2.92
CA GLU A 59 7.80 25.53 2.59
C GLU A 59 6.89 26.39 3.48
N ARG A 60 5.65 25.96 3.72
CA ARG A 60 4.74 26.64 4.65
C ARG A 60 5.28 26.63 6.08
N ASP A 61 5.74 25.48 6.56
CA ASP A 61 6.28 25.34 7.92
C ASP A 61 7.55 26.19 8.11
N LEU A 62 8.36 26.40 7.07
CA LEU A 62 9.53 27.28 7.10
C LEU A 62 9.14 28.76 7.01
N GLY A 63 8.21 29.12 6.11
CA GLY A 63 7.71 30.49 5.99
C GLY A 63 7.01 30.99 7.26
N GLU A 64 6.26 30.13 7.94
CA GLU A 64 5.66 30.46 9.24
C GLU A 64 6.74 30.78 10.29
N ARG A 65 7.89 30.09 10.30
CA ARG A 65 8.99 30.36 11.26
C ARG A 65 9.61 31.73 11.11
N GLU A 66 9.72 32.24 9.87
CA GLU A 66 10.28 33.57 9.62
C GLU A 66 9.41 34.69 10.23
N SER A 67 8.12 34.42 10.43
CA SER A 67 7.15 35.39 10.96
C SER A 67 7.01 35.37 12.49
N LEU A 68 7.67 34.44 13.19
CA LEU A 68 7.44 34.16 14.61
C LEU A 68 8.53 34.72 15.54
N SER A 69 8.12 35.05 16.76
CA SER A 69 9.05 35.46 17.84
C SER A 69 10.07 34.35 18.14
N PRO A 70 11.33 34.66 18.50
CA PRO A 70 12.36 33.66 18.78
C PRO A 70 11.96 32.57 19.78
N SER A 71 11.13 32.89 20.78
CA SER A 71 10.60 31.92 21.74
C SER A 71 9.54 30.98 21.16
N GLN A 72 8.75 31.45 20.20
CA GLN A 72 7.79 30.63 19.45
C GLN A 72 8.52 29.73 18.45
N SER A 73 9.57 30.22 17.78
CA SER A 73 10.37 29.44 16.81
C SER A 73 11.03 28.20 17.41
N LEU A 74 11.42 28.24 18.69
CA LEU A 74 11.96 27.09 19.43
C LEU A 74 10.91 26.02 19.76
N SER A 75 9.63 26.34 19.61
CA SER A 75 8.50 25.45 19.87
C SER A 75 8.04 24.68 18.61
N PHE A 76 8.53 25.06 17.42
CA PHE A 76 8.14 24.44 16.14
C PHE A 76 8.95 23.18 15.80
N PRO A 77 8.36 22.22 15.05
CA PRO A 77 8.73 20.82 15.14
C PRO A 77 10.12 20.52 14.61
N LYS A 78 10.78 19.57 15.29
CA LYS A 78 11.96 18.87 14.78
C LYS A 78 11.56 18.19 13.47
N LEU A 79 12.14 18.61 12.34
CA LEU A 79 12.01 17.84 11.12
C LEU A 79 12.50 16.42 11.41
N PRO A 80 11.82 15.36 10.90
CA PRO A 80 12.28 14.01 11.12
C PRO A 80 13.72 13.85 10.64
N GLU A 81 14.47 12.95 11.25
CA GLU A 81 15.81 12.59 10.78
C GLU A 81 15.72 11.94 9.38
N PRO A 82 16.74 12.05 8.50
CA PRO A 82 16.63 11.64 7.10
C PRO A 82 16.13 10.20 6.89
N ALA A 83 16.57 9.25 7.72
CA ALA A 83 16.08 7.87 7.62
C ALA A 83 14.59 7.80 7.94
N SER A 84 14.15 8.47 9.01
CA SER A 84 12.73 8.60 9.38
C SER A 84 11.90 9.22 8.26
N ARG A 85 12.36 10.33 7.64
CA ARG A 85 11.67 10.94 6.48
C ARG A 85 11.52 9.96 5.33
N SER A 86 12.57 9.20 5.05
CA SER A 86 12.56 8.24 3.94
C SER A 86 11.51 7.14 4.17
N VAL A 87 11.39 6.67 5.42
CA VAL A 87 10.41 5.65 5.83
C VAL A 87 8.99 6.21 5.74
N SER A 88 8.74 7.37 6.33
CA SER A 88 7.43 8.04 6.26
C SER A 88 7.02 8.29 4.81
N ARG A 89 7.92 8.83 3.98
CA ARG A 89 7.66 9.09 2.56
C ARG A 89 7.24 7.81 1.80
N ALA A 90 7.93 6.70 2.02
CA ALA A 90 7.58 5.45 1.35
C ALA A 90 6.24 4.88 1.82
N ALA A 91 5.93 5.02 3.12
CA ALA A 91 4.63 4.63 3.66
C ALA A 91 3.48 5.47 3.05
N GLU A 92 3.66 6.78 2.93
CA GLU A 92 2.67 7.68 2.30
C GLU A 92 2.43 7.32 0.84
N ILE A 93 3.50 7.04 0.07
CA ILE A 93 3.37 6.63 -1.33
C ILE A 93 2.66 5.28 -1.43
N MET A 94 2.99 4.31 -0.57
CA MET A 94 2.34 2.99 -0.53
C MET A 94 0.84 3.14 -0.29
N GLU A 95 0.45 3.85 0.76
CA GLU A 95 -0.96 4.04 1.13
C GLU A 95 -1.73 4.80 0.02
N ALA A 96 -1.18 5.91 -0.46
CA ALA A 96 -1.80 6.69 -1.53
C ALA A 96 -1.98 5.87 -2.81
N SER A 97 -0.98 5.05 -3.17
CA SER A 97 -1.03 4.16 -4.33
C SER A 97 -2.10 3.08 -4.18
N VAL A 98 -2.16 2.42 -3.02
CA VAL A 98 -3.16 1.39 -2.73
C VAL A 98 -4.57 2.00 -2.83
N GLN A 99 -4.79 3.16 -2.23
CA GLN A 99 -6.07 3.86 -2.33
C GLN A 99 -6.42 4.27 -3.76
N ALA A 100 -5.46 4.78 -4.53
CA ALA A 100 -5.67 5.18 -5.91
C ALA A 100 -5.99 3.99 -6.82
N VAL A 101 -5.29 2.87 -6.63
CA VAL A 101 -5.56 1.61 -7.33
C VAL A 101 -6.95 1.08 -6.97
N LYS A 102 -7.29 1.00 -5.68
CA LYS A 102 -8.62 0.56 -5.23
C LYS A 102 -9.73 1.40 -5.87
N LYS A 103 -9.58 2.72 -5.91
CA LYS A 103 -10.54 3.63 -6.56
C LYS A 103 -10.70 3.36 -8.06
N ARG A 104 -9.62 2.97 -8.77
CA ARG A 104 -9.67 2.64 -10.21
C ARG A 104 -10.29 1.27 -10.49
N VAL A 105 -10.05 0.28 -9.63
CA VAL A 105 -10.54 -1.09 -9.80
C VAL A 105 -12.01 -1.23 -9.39
N TYR A 106 -12.38 -0.69 -8.22
CA TYR A 106 -13.70 -0.89 -7.62
C TYR A 106 -14.68 0.25 -7.91
N GLY A 107 -14.22 1.36 -8.52
CA GLY A 107 -15.03 2.55 -8.73
C GLY A 107 -15.54 3.16 -7.42
N LYS A 108 -16.50 4.09 -7.49
CA LYS A 108 -17.16 4.69 -6.30
C LYS A 108 -18.24 3.78 -5.68
N ALA A 109 -18.65 2.72 -6.38
CA ALA A 109 -19.84 1.96 -6.06
C ALA A 109 -19.46 0.55 -5.61
N ARG A 110 -19.69 0.28 -4.31
CA ARG A 110 -19.43 -0.96 -3.55
C ARG A 110 -18.00 -1.08 -3.02
N ARG A 111 -17.82 -0.57 -1.80
CA ARG A 111 -16.84 -1.08 -0.85
C ARG A 111 -17.33 -2.45 -0.38
N SER A 112 -16.77 -3.54 -0.87
CA SER A 112 -16.97 -4.83 -0.22
C SER A 112 -16.04 -4.89 1.01
N PRO A 113 -16.42 -5.53 2.13
CA PRO A 113 -15.56 -5.63 3.31
C PRO A 113 -14.21 -6.32 3.04
N THR A 114 -14.10 -7.03 1.92
CA THR A 114 -12.95 -7.83 1.49
C THR A 114 -12.24 -7.24 0.26
N ASP A 115 -12.32 -5.92 0.01
CA ASP A 115 -11.60 -5.24 -1.09
C ASP A 115 -10.08 -5.19 -0.86
N VAL A 116 -9.48 -6.36 -0.71
CA VAL A 116 -8.05 -6.61 -0.67
C VAL A 116 -7.58 -6.67 -2.13
N LEU A 117 -6.53 -5.91 -2.44
CA LEU A 117 -5.93 -5.98 -3.77
C LEU A 117 -5.20 -7.32 -3.92
N PRO A 118 -5.08 -7.84 -5.14
CA PRO A 118 -4.26 -9.02 -5.42
C PRO A 118 -2.84 -8.85 -4.87
N GLU A 119 -2.24 -9.94 -4.38
CA GLU A 119 -0.92 -9.93 -3.76
C GLU A 119 0.20 -9.46 -4.71
N ASP A 120 0.11 -9.82 -6.00
CA ASP A 120 1.04 -9.37 -7.04
C ASP A 120 0.99 -7.85 -7.25
N VAL A 121 -0.21 -7.27 -7.18
CA VAL A 121 -0.43 -5.82 -7.27
C VAL A 121 0.14 -5.13 -6.03
N LEU A 122 -0.16 -5.65 -4.83
CA LEU A 122 0.37 -5.10 -3.57
C LEU A 122 1.90 -5.15 -3.52
N THR A 123 2.50 -6.27 -3.96
CA THR A 123 3.96 -6.44 -4.03
C THR A 123 4.59 -5.45 -4.99
N THR A 124 3.95 -5.23 -6.15
CA THR A 124 4.41 -4.24 -7.14
C THR A 124 4.37 -2.82 -6.55
N ILE A 125 3.27 -2.45 -5.87
CA ILE A 125 3.14 -1.15 -5.21
C ILE A 125 4.19 -1.01 -4.10
N ALA A 126 4.38 -2.04 -3.27
CA ALA A 126 5.36 -2.03 -2.19
C ALA A 126 6.80 -1.86 -2.70
N ASN A 127 7.13 -2.49 -3.83
CA ASN A 127 8.44 -2.36 -4.46
C ASN A 127 8.66 -0.94 -5.00
N LEU A 128 7.70 -0.44 -5.80
CA LEU A 128 7.81 0.88 -6.42
C LEU A 128 7.74 2.05 -5.42
N SER A 129 6.97 1.92 -4.35
CA SER A 129 6.90 2.90 -3.25
C SER A 129 8.18 2.91 -2.40
N GLY A 130 8.99 1.85 -2.46
CA GLY A 130 10.15 1.64 -1.59
C GLY A 130 9.77 1.16 -0.18
N CYS A 131 8.52 0.76 0.05
CA CYS A 131 8.09 0.22 1.34
C CYS A 131 8.59 -1.22 1.55
N LEU A 132 8.76 -2.00 0.46
CA LEU A 132 9.10 -3.42 0.52
C LEU A 132 10.33 -3.73 1.40
N PRO A 133 11.50 -3.06 1.26
CA PRO A 133 12.65 -3.34 2.11
C PRO A 133 12.45 -3.01 3.59
N ARG A 134 11.47 -2.16 3.92
CA ARG A 134 11.16 -1.70 5.28
C ARG A 134 10.16 -2.61 6.00
N MET A 135 9.40 -3.40 5.25
CA MET A 135 8.48 -4.41 5.78
C MET A 135 9.18 -5.74 6.08
N LEU A 136 10.38 -5.95 5.52
CA LEU A 136 11.14 -7.18 5.72
C LEU A 136 11.98 -7.09 7.00
N PRO A 137 12.19 -8.22 7.70
CA PRO A 137 13.12 -8.29 8.81
C PRO A 137 14.51 -7.79 8.37
N PRO A 138 15.20 -6.97 9.19
CA PRO A 138 16.53 -6.51 8.83
C PRO A 138 17.51 -7.68 8.82
N ARG A 139 18.48 -7.61 7.92
CA ARG A 139 19.59 -8.58 7.91
C ARG A 139 20.50 -8.29 9.09
N CYS A 140 20.53 -9.20 10.06
CA CYS A 140 21.39 -9.07 11.23
C CYS A 140 22.85 -9.40 10.88
N PRO A 141 23.81 -8.52 11.23
CA PRO A 141 25.22 -8.79 11.00
C PRO A 141 25.70 -9.95 11.88
N ARG A 142 26.53 -10.83 11.31
CA ARG A 142 27.26 -11.86 12.08
C ARG A 142 28.65 -11.36 12.38
N SER A 143 28.79 -10.65 13.49
CA SER A 143 30.07 -10.15 13.98
C SER A 143 30.17 -10.38 15.48
N CYS A 144 31.39 -10.47 16.02
CA CYS A 144 31.63 -10.69 17.45
C CYS A 144 30.85 -9.72 18.36
N LEU A 145 30.65 -8.47 17.93
CA LEU A 145 29.84 -7.50 18.67
C LEU A 145 28.33 -7.76 18.57
N ALA A 146 27.85 -8.17 17.40
CA ALA A 146 26.43 -8.51 17.18
C ALA A 146 26.02 -9.82 17.88
N ASP A 147 26.97 -10.76 18.04
CA ASP A 147 26.81 -12.00 18.80
C ASP A 147 26.96 -11.80 20.32
N LYS A 148 27.18 -10.55 20.77
CA LYS A 148 27.28 -10.19 22.20
C LYS A 148 26.23 -9.17 22.63
N TYR A 149 25.84 -8.27 21.73
CA TYR A 149 24.95 -7.16 22.03
C TYR A 149 23.85 -7.03 20.97
N ARG A 150 22.63 -6.69 21.42
CA ARG A 150 21.53 -6.33 20.52
C ARG A 150 21.82 -5.02 19.78
N LEU A 151 21.25 -4.84 18.59
CA LEU A 151 21.26 -3.53 17.93
C LEU A 151 20.47 -2.51 18.77
N ILE A 152 20.85 -1.22 18.70
CA ILE A 152 20.17 -0.13 19.41
C ILE A 152 18.68 -0.03 19.06
N THR A 153 18.33 -0.37 17.81
CA THR A 153 16.95 -0.43 17.32
C THR A 153 16.15 -1.60 17.92
N GLY A 154 16.82 -2.56 18.57
CA GLY A 154 16.23 -3.81 19.04
C GLY A 154 15.94 -4.83 17.94
N ALA A 155 16.20 -4.49 16.67
CA ALA A 155 15.77 -5.32 15.55
C ALA A 155 16.61 -6.60 15.33
N CYS A 156 17.80 -6.65 15.93
CA CYS A 156 18.63 -7.86 16.01
C CYS A 156 18.92 -8.13 17.48
N ASN A 157 18.57 -9.33 17.94
CA ASN A 157 18.73 -9.75 19.33
C ASN A 157 19.85 -10.78 19.48
N ASN A 158 20.58 -10.73 20.60
CA ASN A 158 21.70 -11.61 20.89
C ASN A 158 21.27 -12.93 21.57
N SER A 159 20.36 -13.68 20.97
CA SER A 159 20.06 -15.03 21.46
C SER A 159 20.20 -16.01 20.32
N SER A 160 20.65 -17.21 20.67
CA SER A 160 20.87 -18.39 19.83
C SER A 160 19.57 -18.97 19.20
N ASP A 161 18.59 -18.10 18.92
CA ASP A 161 17.27 -18.21 18.24
C ASP A 161 16.07 -18.74 19.07
N PRO A 162 14.83 -18.24 18.85
CA PRO A 162 14.09 -18.51 17.60
C PRO A 162 13.24 -17.36 16.99
N PHE A 163 13.36 -16.10 17.41
CA PHE A 163 12.60 -14.99 16.78
C PHE A 163 13.49 -13.79 16.47
N ALA A 164 14.32 -13.91 15.43
CA ALA A 164 14.37 -12.84 14.44
C ALA A 164 12.90 -12.52 14.05
N VAL A 165 12.52 -11.23 14.08
CA VAL A 165 11.12 -10.74 13.93
C VAL A 165 10.27 -11.60 13.00
#